data_AF-A0A957PVR7-F1
#
_entry.id   AF-A0A957PVR7-F1
#
_cell.length_a   1.000
_cell.length_b   1.000
_cell.length_c   1.000
_cell.angle_alpha   90.00
_cell.angle_beta   90.00
_cell.angle_gamma   90.00
#
_symmetry.space_group_name_H-M   'P 1'
#
loop_
_entity.id
_entity.type
_entity.pdbx_description
1 polymer ?
#
loop_
_entity_poly.entity_id
_entity_poly.type
_entity_poly.pdbx_seq_one_letter_code
_entity_poly.pdbx_strand_id
1 'polypeptide(L)' 'MGRKSDDNRLNEITAYIQEHGDQKAGTIASALGIDNKTMMRALTQLEDRGDMFSEDDSGRISWFGWRR' A
#
# COMPACT_ATOMS: atom_id res chain seq x y z
N MET A 1 7.01 -21.71 -2.30
CA MET A 1 7.54 -21.00 -1.11
C MET A 1 7.45 -19.47 -1.19
N GLY A 2 6.94 -18.84 -2.27
CA GLY A 2 6.92 -17.36 -2.40
C GLY A 2 5.85 -16.60 -1.60
N ARG A 3 4.68 -17.19 -1.34
CA ARG A 3 3.51 -16.46 -0.81
C ARG A 3 3.69 -15.77 0.56
N LYS A 4 4.63 -16.23 1.38
CA LYS A 4 4.79 -15.70 2.75
C LYS A 4 5.56 -14.36 2.78
N SER A 5 6.46 -14.15 1.82
CA SER A 5 7.23 -12.91 1.72
C SER A 5 6.39 -11.77 1.13
N ASP A 6 5.50 -12.11 0.18
CA ASP A 6 4.56 -11.13 -0.37
C ASP A 6 3.60 -10.62 0.71
N ASP A 7 3.03 -11.50 1.53
CA ASP A 7 2.08 -11.10 2.59
C ASP A 7 2.73 -10.20 3.67
N ASN A 8 3.98 -10.49 4.07
CA ASN A 8 4.70 -9.64 5.01
C ASN A 8 4.88 -8.22 4.46
N ARG A 9 5.25 -8.12 3.19
CA ARG A 9 5.42 -6.83 2.51
C ARG A 9 4.12 -6.06 2.40
N LEU A 10 3.03 -6.75 2.07
CA LEU A 10 1.69 -6.17 2.02
C LEU A 10 1.26 -5.64 3.40
N ASN A 11 1.52 -6.38 4.47
CA ASN A 11 1.24 -5.93 5.83
C ASN A 11 2.10 -4.70 6.21
N GLU A 12 3.39 -4.68 5.86
CA GLU A 12 4.27 -3.52 6.09
C GLU A 12 3.80 -2.27 5.34
N ILE A 13 3.42 -2.41 4.06
CA ILE A 13 2.87 -1.30 3.26
C ILE A 13 1.58 -0.79 3.88
N THR A 14 0.69 -1.69 4.31
CA THR A 14 -0.59 -1.31 4.92
C THR A 14 -0.38 -0.59 6.24
N ALA A 15 0.48 -1.11 7.12
CA ALA A 15 0.83 -0.47 8.38
C ALA A 15 1.40 0.93 8.14
N TYR A 16 2.33 1.07 7.18
CA TYR A 16 2.90 2.36 6.84
C TYR A 16 1.85 3.35 6.33
N ILE A 17 0.92 2.93 5.47
CA ILE A 17 -0.15 3.81 4.97
C ILE A 17 -1.14 4.17 6.09
N GLN A 18 -1.38 3.28 7.06
CA GLN A 18 -2.22 3.59 8.22
C GLN A 18 -1.55 4.60 9.17
N GLU A 19 -0.24 4.50 9.39
CA GLU A 19 0.52 5.40 10.27
C GLU A 19 0.91 6.73 9.61
N HIS A 20 1.20 6.70 8.31
CA HIS A 20 1.78 7.80 7.53
C HIS A 20 1.01 8.10 6.23
N GLY A 21 -0.29 7.83 6.21
CA GLY A 21 -1.17 8.13 5.08
C GLY A 21 -1.17 9.62 4.69
N ASP A 22 -1.94 9.97 3.65
CA ASP A 22 -1.93 11.29 3.02
C ASP A 22 -0.62 11.62 2.27
N GLN A 23 0.10 10.57 1.86
CA GLN A 23 1.36 10.70 1.13
C GLN A 23 1.26 10.07 -0.26
N LYS A 24 2.09 10.54 -1.20
CA LYS A 24 2.12 9.96 -2.54
C LYS A 24 2.65 8.53 -2.51
N ALA A 25 2.10 7.68 -3.38
CA ALA A 25 2.56 6.30 -3.55
C ALA A 25 4.08 6.20 -3.74
N GLY A 26 4.67 7.12 -4.51
CA GLY A 26 6.11 7.18 -4.72
C GLY A 26 6.92 7.56 -3.48
N THR A 27 6.37 8.40 -2.59
CA THR A 27 7.01 8.77 -1.32
C THR A 27 7.01 7.58 -0.38
N ILE A 28 5.86 6.90 -0.25
CA ILE A 28 5.73 5.69 0.57
C ILE A 28 6.64 4.58 0.04
N ALA A 29 6.68 4.38 -1.29
CA ALA A 29 7.58 3.42 -1.92
C ALA A 29 9.05 3.71 -1.59
N SER A 30 9.46 4.98 -1.66
CA SER A 30 10.82 5.42 -1.32
C SER A 30 11.13 5.19 0.16
N ALA A 31 10.18 5.45 1.06
CA ALA A 31 10.35 5.23 2.50
C ALA A 31 10.51 3.75 2.85
N LEU A 32 9.81 2.87 2.13
CA LEU A 32 9.89 1.41 2.29
C LEU A 32 11.04 0.78 1.49
N GLY A 33 11.81 1.57 0.73
CA GLY A 33 12.92 1.08 -0.09
C GLY A 33 12.47 0.19 -1.25
N ILE A 34 11.26 0.41 -1.78
CA ILE A 34 10.67 -0.37 -2.87
C ILE A 34 10.46 0.49 -4.11
N ASP A 35 10.48 -0.14 -5.29
CA ASP A 35 10.20 0.56 -6.54
C ASP A 35 8.70 0.92 -6.68
N ASN A 36 8.41 2.03 -7.37
CA ASN A 36 7.04 2.49 -7.60
C ASN A 36 6.16 1.43 -8.29
N LYS A 37 6.70 0.66 -9.23
CA LYS A 37 5.97 -0.45 -9.88
C LYS A 37 5.60 -1.54 -8.90
N THR A 38 6.46 -1.79 -7.91
CA THR A 38 6.20 -2.75 -6.84
C THR A 38 5.12 -2.22 -5.90
N MET A 39 5.16 -0.92 -5.59
CA MET A 39 4.14 -0.26 -4.79
C MET A 39 2.77 -0.33 -5.45
N MET A 40 2.66 0.03 -6.73
CA MET A 40 1.40 -0.06 -7.48
C MET A 40 0.83 -1.49 -7.50
N ARG A 41 1.70 -2.50 -7.71
CA ARG A 41 1.30 -3.91 -7.63
C ARG A 41 0.86 -4.33 -6.22
N ALA A 42 1.48 -3.78 -5.19
CA ALA A 42 1.11 -4.07 -3.81
C ALA A 42 -0.25 -3.46 -3.48
N LEU A 43 -0.51 -2.22 -3.89
CA LEU A 43 -1.82 -1.57 -3.72
C LEU A 43 -2.94 -2.40 -4.35
N THR A 44 -2.77 -2.86 -5.60
CA THR A 44 -3.77 -3.73 -6.25
C THR A 44 -3.98 -5.04 -5.49
N GLN A 45 -2.92 -5.64 -4.93
CA GLN A 45 -3.05 -6.85 -4.11
C GLN A 45 -3.72 -6.60 -2.77
N LEU A 46 -3.49 -5.44 -2.16
CA LEU A 46 -4.17 -5.05 -0.93
C LEU A 46 -5.66 -4.82 -1.18
N GLU A 47 -6.03 -4.16 -2.29
CA GLU A 47 -7.42 -4.03 -2.72
C GLU A 47 -8.10 -5.40 -2.97
N ASP A 48 -7.40 -6.34 -3.60
CA ASP A 48 -7.89 -7.72 -3.80
C ASP A 48 -8.08 -8.47 -2.47
N ARG A 49 -7.22 -8.20 -1.48
CA ARG A 49 -7.34 -8.68 -0.10
C ARG A 49 -8.48 -7.98 0.69
N GLY A 50 -9.01 -6.89 0.16
CA GLY A 50 -10.12 -6.12 0.69
C GLY A 50 -9.74 -4.80 1.37
N ASP A 51 -8.45 -4.51 1.54
CA ASP A 51 -7.99 -3.23 2.09
C ASP A 51 -8.34 -2.10 1.11
N MET A 52 -9.11 -1.14 1.58
CA MET A 52 -9.57 -0.02 0.77
C MET A 52 -8.67 1.18 0.97
N PHE A 53 -8.09 1.65 -0.13
CA PHE A 53 -7.31 2.88 -0.18
C PHE A 53 -8.03 3.89 -1.07
N SER A 54 -7.93 5.16 -0.71
CA SER A 54 -8.36 6.26 -1.56
C SER A 54 -7.13 6.99 -2.06
N GLU A 55 -7.08 7.21 -3.37
CA GLU A 55 -6.13 8.13 -3.98
C GLU A 55 -6.82 9.48 -4.22
N ASP A 56 -6.24 10.56 -3.71
CA ASP A 56 -6.71 11.92 -3.94
C ASP A 56 -6.23 12.48 -5.30
N ASP A 57 -6.78 13.60 -5.77
CA ASP A 57 -6.41 14.24 -7.06
C ASP A 57 -4.90 14.54 -7.18
N SER A 58 -4.25 14.77 -6.02
CA SER A 58 -2.80 14.96 -5.93
C SER A 58 -1.96 13.66 -5.97
N GLY A 59 -2.60 12.49 -6.08
CA GLY A 59 -1.96 11.17 -6.05
C GLY A 59 -1.54 10.73 -4.64
N ARG A 60 -2.20 11.25 -3.60
CA ARG A 60 -1.95 10.90 -2.19
C ARG A 60 -2.80 9.71 -1.79
N ILE A 61 -2.22 8.74 -1.12
CA ILE A 61 -2.89 7.53 -0.68
C ILE A 61 -3.23 7.64 0.80
N SER A 62 -4.50 7.39 1.09
CA SER A 62 -5.03 7.32 2.44
C SER A 62 -5.81 6.03 2.63
N TRP A 63 -5.62 5.36 3.77
CA TRP A 63 -6.39 4.17 4.10
C TRP A 63 -7.81 4.56 4.51
N PHE A 64 -8.81 3.91 3.88
CA PHE A 64 -10.23 4.22 4.08
C PHE A 64 -10.95 3.16 4.92
N GLY A 65 -10.49 1.91 4.90
CA GLY A 65 -11.10 0.83 5.66
C GLY A 65 -10.77 -0.54 5.12
N TRP A 66 -11.49 -1.56 5.60
CA TRP A 66 -11.38 -2.94 5.12
C TRP A 66 -12.78 -3.45 4.75
N ARG A 67 -12.91 -4.03 3.55
CA ARG A 67 -14.14 -4.73 3.14
C ARG A 67 -14.14 -6.15 3.71
N ARG A 68 -15.11 -6.45 4.57
CA ARG A 68 -15.34 -7.76 5.20
C ARG A 68 -15.97 -8.78 4.26
#